data_AF-A0A9W8I886-F1
#
_entry.id   AF-A0A9W8I886-F1
#
_cell.length_a   1.000
_cell.length_b   1.000
_cell.length_c   1.000
_cell.angle_alpha   90.00
_cell.angle_beta   90.00
_cell.angle_gamma   90.00
#
_symmetry.space_group_name_H-M   'P 1'
#
loop_
_entity.id
_entity.type
_entity.pdbx_description
1 polymer ?
#
loop_
_entity_poly.entity_id
_entity_poly.type
_entity_poly.pdbx_seq_one_letter_code
_entity_poly.pdbx_strand_id
1 'polypeptide(L)' 'MQMLTKFETKSSRVKGTAFHPKRPWILASLHNGSIQLWDYRMGTLLERFDEHEGP' A
#
# COMPACT_ATOMS: atom_id res chain seq x y z
N MET A 1 -5.54 -24.60 6.16
CA MET A 1 -5.55 -23.63 5.04
C MET A 1 -4.13 -23.18 4.80
N GLN A 2 -3.69 -23.08 3.55
CA GLN A 2 -2.35 -22.60 3.21
C GLN A 2 -2.43 -21.12 2.85
N MET A 3 -1.54 -20.29 3.42
CA MET A 3 -1.40 -18.89 3.04
C MET A 3 -0.69 -18.78 1.70
N LEU A 4 -1.23 -17.98 0.78
CA LEU A 4 -0.62 -17.70 -0.52
C LEU A 4 -0.28 -16.20 -0.60
N THR A 5 1.00 -15.87 -0.56
CA THR A 5 1.48 -14.49 -0.72
C THR A 5 1.38 -14.07 -2.19
N LYS A 6 0.63 -13.01 -2.49
CA LYS A 6 0.46 -12.48 -3.85
C LYS A 6 1.37 -11.29 -4.15
N PHE A 7 1.71 -10.51 -3.13
CA PHE A 7 2.51 -9.29 -3.25
C PHE A 7 3.14 -8.98 -1.91
N GLU A 8 4.37 -8.48 -1.94
CA GLU A 8 5.11 -8.01 -0.78
C GLU A 8 6.02 -6.84 -1.20
N THR A 9 6.15 -5.84 -0.34
CA THR A 9 7.07 -4.72 -0.53
C THR A 9 7.55 -4.20 0.82
N LYS A 10 8.73 -3.56 0.84
CA LYS A 10 9.31 -2.94 2.04
C LYS A 10 8.87 -1.48 2.12
N SER A 11 8.49 -1.04 3.31
CA SER A 11 8.08 0.35 3.57
C SER A 11 8.32 0.73 5.04
N SER A 12 8.09 1.99 5.39
CA SER A 12 7.89 2.38 6.80
C SER A 12 6.67 1.66 7.37
N ARG A 13 6.52 1.64 8.69
CA ARG A 13 5.42 0.92 9.35
C ARG A 13 4.06 1.35 8.79
N VAL A 14 3.31 0.39 8.25
CA VAL A 14 1.94 0.61 7.76
C VAL A 14 1.00 0.84 8.95
N LYS A 15 0.16 1.87 8.87
CA LYS A 15 -0.84 2.24 9.89
C LYS A 15 -2.26 1.91 9.46
N GLY A 16 -2.52 1.89 8.15
CA GLY A 16 -3.82 1.54 7.60
C GLY A 16 -3.70 1.03 6.17
N THR A 17 -4.68 0.23 5.75
CA THR A 17 -4.80 -0.29 4.39
C THR A 17 -6.23 -0.23 3.89
N ALA A 18 -6.41 -0.06 2.59
CA ALA A 18 -7.73 -0.10 1.95
C ALA A 18 -7.64 -0.72 0.55
N PHE A 19 -8.51 -1.69 0.25
CA PHE A 19 -8.63 -2.26 -1.08
C PHE A 19 -9.55 -1.40 -1.96
N HIS A 20 -9.12 -1.16 -3.19
CA HIS A 20 -10.02 -0.56 -4.17
C HIS A 20 -11.10 -1.58 -4.60
N PRO A 21 -12.39 -1.20 -4.67
CA PRO A 21 -13.49 -2.16 -4.87
C PRO A 21 -13.56 -2.81 -6.26
N LYS A 22 -12.89 -2.22 -7.27
CA LYS A 22 -12.97 -2.67 -8.68
C LYS A 22 -11.63 -2.95 -9.34
N ARG A 23 -10.53 -2.45 -8.78
CA ARG A 23 -9.20 -2.47 -9.39
C ARG A 23 -8.28 -3.26 -8.46
N PRO A 24 -7.25 -3.96 -8.96
CA PRO A 24 -6.35 -4.75 -8.14
C PRO A 24 -5.37 -3.87 -7.36
N TRP A 25 -5.90 -2.87 -6.66
CA TRP A 25 -5.13 -1.83 -6.01
C TRP A 25 -5.31 -1.88 -4.50
N ILE A 26 -4.25 -1.51 -3.79
CA ILE A 26 -4.26 -1.34 -2.35
C ILE A 26 -3.62 0.01 -2.02
N LEU A 27 -4.30 0.75 -1.15
CA LEU A 27 -3.72 1.91 -0.47
C LEU A 27 -3.07 1.44 0.83
N ALA A 28 -1.88 1.97 1.13
CA ALA A 28 -1.19 1.81 2.40
C ALA A 28 -0.80 3.18 2.95
N SER A 29 -1.34 3.55 4.12
CA SER A 29 -0.90 4.74 4.85
C SER A 29 0.25 4.38 5.78
N LEU A 30 1.35 5.10 5.66
CA LEU A 30 2.60 4.81 6.37
C LEU A 30 2.80 5.75 7.55
N HIS A 31 3.59 5.29 8.52
CA HIS A 31 3.87 6.06 9.73
C HIS A 31 4.61 7.38 9.48
N ASN A 32 5.37 7.49 8.39
CA ASN A 32 6.09 8.71 8.03
C ASN A 32 5.21 9.74 7.28
N GLY A 33 3.88 9.55 7.25
CA GLY A 33 2.93 10.44 6.57
C GLY A 33 2.67 10.08 5.11
N SER A 34 3.57 9.33 4.46
CA SER A 34 3.38 8.92 3.07
C SER A 34 2.20 7.95 2.90
N ILE A 35 1.43 8.13 1.83
CA ILE A 35 0.39 7.19 1.41
C ILE A 35 0.79 6.61 0.05
N GLN A 36 0.76 5.29 -0.08
CA GLN A 36 1.16 4.59 -1.31
C GLN A 36 -0.03 3.87 -1.93
N LEU A 37 -0.21 4.04 -3.25
CA LEU A 37 -1.17 3.28 -4.04
C LEU A 37 -0.40 2.25 -4.89
N TRP A 38 -0.68 0.97 -4.66
CA TRP A 38 -0.01 -0.14 -5.33
C TRP A 38 -0.98 -0.94 -6.19
N ASP A 39 -0.54 -1.37 -7.38
CA ASP A 39 -1.14 -2.51 -8.06
C ASP A 39 -0.50 -3.80 -7.54
N TYR A 40 -1.24 -4.60 -6.78
CA TYR A 40 -0.71 -5.81 -6.14
C TYR A 40 -0.67 -7.02 -7.08
N ARG A 41 -1.17 -6.92 -8.32
CA ARG A 41 -0.99 -7.99 -9.33
C ARG A 41 0.28 -7.76 -10.13
N MET A 42 0.57 -6.51 -10.46
CA MET A 42 1.78 -6.13 -11.20
C MET A 42 2.97 -5.84 -10.27
N GLY A 43 2.74 -5.66 -8.97
CA GLY A 43 3.77 -5.29 -8.01
C GLY A 43 4.33 -3.89 -8.23
N THR A 44 3.53 -2.98 -8.80
CA THR A 44 3.96 -1.65 -9.23
C THR A 44 3.38 -0.59 -8.30
N LEU A 45 4.23 0.35 -7.86
CA LEU A 45 3.78 1.57 -7.18
C LEU A 45 3.17 2.48 -8.24
N LEU A 46 1.86 2.71 -8.16
CA LEU A 46 1.14 3.55 -9.11
C LEU A 46 1.30 5.03 -8.76
N GLU A 47 1.18 5.34 -7.48
CA GLU A 47 1.23 6.72 -7.00
C GLU A 47 1.65 6.79 -5.53
N ARG A 48 2.23 7.92 -5.16
CA ARG A 48 2.65 8.24 -3.81
C ARG A 48 2.19 9.65 -3.45
N PHE A 49 1.50 9.77 -2.33
CA PHE A 49 1.02 11.02 -1.76
C PHE A 49 1.89 11.34 -0.54
N ASP A 50 2.65 12.43 -0.59
CA ASP A 50 3.62 12.85 0.43
C ASP A 50 3.24 14.20 1.09
N GLU A 51 1.95 14.55 1.04
CA GLU A 51 1.41 15.81 1.56
C GLU A 51 1.11 15.77 3.08
N HIS A 52 1.35 14.63 3.73
CA HIS A 52 1.23 14.49 5.17
C HIS A 52 2.59 14.21 5.78
N GLU A 53 2.82 14.75 6.98
CA GLU A 53 3.95 14.37 7.82
C GLU A 53 3.51 13.32 8.84
N GLY A 54 4.42 12.40 9.17
CA GLY A 54 4.22 11.48 10.27
C GLY A 54 4.09 12.20 11.61
N PRO A 55 3.49 11.57 12.64
CA PRO A 55 3.50 12.11 13.99
C PRO A 55 4.92 12.22 14.57
#